data_AF-A0A522Z0T7-F1
#
_entry.id   AF-A0A522Z0T7-F1
#
_cell.length_a   1.000
_cell.length_b   1.000
_cell.length_c   1.000
_cell.angle_alpha   90.00
_cell.angle_beta   90.00
_cell.angle_gamma   90.00
#
_symmetry.space_group_name_H-M   'P 1'
#
loop_
_entity.id
_entity.type
_entity.pdbx_description
1 polymer ?
#
loop_
_entity_poly.entity_id
_entity_poly.type
_entity_poly.pdbx_seq_one_letter_code
_entity_poly.pdbx_strand_id
1 'polypeptide(L)'
;MLYTSNATLPISVRQQLPPRAQDFYREAFNETWALHAGDVGREEHASRVAWAAVKQLYHLVPGGQWHPIPSPAAPAQAEGSL
;
A
#
# COMPACT_ATOMS: atom_id res chain seq x y z
N MET A 1 9.53 0.77 13.60
CA MET A 1 10.30 1.99 13.28
C MET A 1 9.53 2.76 12.23
N LEU A 2 9.73 4.07 12.08
CA LEU A 2 9.13 4.79 10.94
C LEU A 2 9.91 4.46 9.66
N TYR A 3 9.20 4.20 8.58
CA TYR A 3 9.81 3.96 7.28
C TYR A 3 10.04 5.30 6.58
N THR A 4 11.31 5.68 6.44
CA THR A 4 11.68 6.96 5.80
C THR A 4 11.50 6.90 4.28
N SER A 5 11.60 5.70 3.69
CA SER A 5 11.52 5.52 2.23
C SER A 5 11.03 4.12 1.86
N ASN A 6 10.48 3.97 0.66
CA ASN A 6 9.99 2.68 0.16
C ASN A 6 11.08 1.60 0.18
N ALA A 7 12.36 1.97 -0.01
CA ALA A 7 13.50 1.05 0.10
C ALA A 7 13.70 0.44 1.51
N THR A 8 13.22 1.12 2.56
CA THR A 8 13.31 0.63 3.95
C THR A 8 12.19 -0.34 4.32
N LEU A 9 11.20 -0.50 3.44
CA LEU A 9 10.10 -1.44 3.67
C LEU A 9 10.59 -2.90 3.65
N PRO A 10 9.85 -3.80 4.33
CA PRO A 10 10.14 -5.23 4.28
C PRO A 10 10.24 -5.73 2.84
N ILE A 11 11.20 -6.62 2.56
CA ILE A 11 11.43 -7.15 1.21
C ILE A 11 10.15 -7.77 0.65
N SER A 12 9.38 -8.50 1.46
CA SER A 12 8.10 -9.08 1.06
C SER A 12 7.10 -8.05 0.56
N VAL A 13 7.02 -6.88 1.19
CA VAL A 13 6.16 -5.77 0.76
C VAL A 13 6.68 -5.18 -0.54
N ARG A 14 8.00 -4.95 -0.65
CA ARG A 14 8.62 -4.40 -1.86
C ARG A 14 8.50 -5.30 -3.08
N GLN A 15 8.51 -6.61 -2.89
CA GLN A 15 8.39 -7.58 -3.98
C GLN A 15 6.93 -7.83 -4.41
N GLN A 16 5.99 -7.73 -3.47
CA GLN A 16 4.57 -7.92 -3.77
C GLN A 16 3.91 -6.66 -4.33
N LEU A 17 4.30 -5.49 -3.82
CA LEU A 17 3.63 -4.24 -4.14
C LEU A 17 4.39 -3.44 -5.20
N PRO A 18 3.69 -2.86 -6.18
CA PRO A 18 4.28 -1.90 -7.10
C PRO A 18 4.75 -0.63 -6.36
N PRO A 19 5.66 0.17 -6.93
CA PRO A 19 6.28 1.31 -6.26
C PRO A 19 5.28 2.32 -5.68
N ARG A 20 4.15 2.53 -6.37
CA ARG A 20 3.10 3.45 -5.95
C ARG A 20 2.27 2.88 -4.79
N ALA A 21 2.06 1.56 -4.71
CA ALA A 21 1.41 0.91 -3.57
C ALA A 21 2.30 0.94 -2.31
N GLN A 22 3.62 0.82 -2.49
CA GLN A 22 4.58 0.92 -1.39
C GLN A 22 4.53 2.30 -0.70
N ASP A 23 4.29 3.35 -1.47
CA ASP A 23 4.17 4.71 -0.95
C ASP A 23 2.97 4.84 0.01
N PHE A 24 1.79 4.40 -0.43
CA PHE A 24 0.59 4.37 0.40
C PHE A 24 0.74 3.47 1.63
N TYR A 25 1.39 2.32 1.47
CA TYR A 25 1.70 1.42 2.59
C TYR A 25 2.54 2.13 3.65
N ARG A 26 3.63 2.79 3.23
CA ARG A 26 4.53 3.54 4.11
C ARG A 26 3.77 4.65 4.84
N GLU A 27 2.95 5.42 4.13
CA GLU A 27 2.22 6.55 4.69
C GLU A 27 1.24 6.09 5.77
N ALA A 28 0.40 5.10 5.45
CA ALA A 28 -0.57 4.53 6.40
C ALA A 28 0.12 3.85 7.60
N PHE A 29 1.25 3.19 7.37
CA PHE A 29 2.05 2.60 8.45
C PHE A 29 2.58 3.68 9.39
N ASN A 30 3.21 4.71 8.84
CA ASN A 30 3.84 5.78 9.61
C ASN A 30 2.80 6.57 10.43
N GLU A 31 1.63 6.83 9.85
CA GLU A 31 0.51 7.48 10.55
C GLU A 31 0.05 6.64 11.74
N THR A 32 -0.26 5.36 11.51
CA THR A 32 -0.72 4.44 12.57
C THR A 32 0.36 4.24 13.65
N TRP A 33 1.63 4.18 13.24
CA TRP A 33 2.76 4.06 14.16
C TRP A 33 2.88 5.28 15.08
N ALA A 34 2.63 6.48 14.57
CA ALA A 34 2.63 7.70 15.37
C ALA A 34 1.48 7.73 16.39
N LEU A 35 0.31 7.20 16.01
CA LEU A 35 -0.87 7.13 16.88
C LEU A 35 -0.71 6.12 18.03
N HIS A 36 0.00 5.01 17.82
CA HIS A 36 0.20 3.93 18.81
C HIS A 36 1.59 3.98 19.49
N ALA A 37 2.09 5.18 19.78
CA ALA A 37 3.38 5.34 20.46
C ALA A 37 3.37 4.75 21.88
N GLY A 38 4.09 3.64 22.09
CA GLY A 38 4.24 2.99 23.41
C GLY A 38 3.57 1.62 23.55
N ASP A 39 2.86 1.16 22.52
CA ASP A 39 2.15 -0.12 22.54
C ASP A 39 3.02 -1.30 22.09
N VAL A 40 2.97 -2.43 22.81
CA VAL A 40 3.75 -3.65 22.48
C VAL A 40 3.31 -4.24 21.13
N GLY A 41 2.05 -4.02 20.72
CA GLY A 41 1.47 -4.49 19.47
C GLY A 41 1.46 -3.46 18.32
N ARG A 42 2.10 -2.29 18.47
CA ARG A 42 1.97 -1.20 17.50
C ARG A 42 2.45 -1.56 16.10
N GLU A 43 3.47 -2.40 15.98
CA GLU A 43 4.01 -2.81 14.67
C GLU A 43 3.02 -3.68 13.90
N GLU A 44 2.37 -4.60 14.60
CA GLU A 44 1.34 -5.45 14.03
C GLU A 44 0.11 -4.62 13.62
N HIS A 45 -0.32 -3.68 14.47
CA HIS A 45 -1.41 -2.76 14.16
C HIS A 45 -1.10 -1.90 12.94
N ALA A 46 0.05 -1.22 12.92
CA ALA A 46 0.48 -0.40 11.80
C ALA A 46 0.60 -1.20 10.50
N SER A 47 1.13 -2.43 10.59
CA SER A 47 1.23 -3.33 9.43
C SER A 47 -0.16 -3.70 8.89
N ARG A 48 -1.12 -4.02 9.76
CA ARG A 48 -2.50 -4.36 9.37
C ARG A 48 -3.20 -3.19 8.70
N VAL A 49 -3.11 -1.99 9.28
CA VAL A 49 -3.72 -0.78 8.72
C VAL A 49 -3.10 -0.43 7.36
N ALA A 50 -1.78 -0.50 7.25
CA ALA A 50 -1.09 -0.27 5.98
C ALA A 50 -1.51 -1.27 4.89
N TRP A 51 -1.64 -2.55 5.21
CA TRP A 51 -2.17 -3.55 4.28
C TRP A 51 -3.63 -3.31 3.90
N ALA A 52 -4.45 -2.83 4.83
CA ALA A 52 -5.84 -2.48 4.54
C ALA A 52 -5.93 -1.31 3.56
N ALA A 53 -5.12 -0.27 3.75
CA ALA A 53 -5.04 0.88 2.84
C ALA A 53 -4.63 0.46 1.42
N VAL A 54 -3.63 -0.41 1.30
CA VAL A 54 -3.23 -0.96 0.00
C VAL A 54 -4.36 -1.75 -0.64
N LYS A 55 -5.06 -2.60 0.13
CA LYS A 55 -6.20 -3.40 -0.37
C LYS A 55 -7.39 -2.57 -0.85
N GLN A 56 -7.53 -1.33 -0.37
CA GLN A 56 -8.57 -0.41 -0.85
C GLN A 56 -8.25 0.18 -2.21
N LEU A 57 -6.96 0.29 -2.56
CA LEU A 57 -6.49 0.88 -3.82
C LEU A 57 -5.98 -0.16 -4.81
N TYR A 58 -5.65 -1.36 -4.36
CA TYR A 58 -5.09 -2.44 -5.15
C TYR A 58 -5.79 -3.75 -4.80
N HIS A 59 -6.05 -4.59 -5.80
CA HIS A 59 -6.55 -5.94 -5.62
C HIS A 59 -5.49 -6.96 -6.04
N LEU A 60 -5.43 -8.08 -5.31
CA LEU A 60 -4.60 -9.22 -5.67
C LEU A 60 -5.26 -9.97 -6.83
N VAL A 61 -4.58 -10.04 -7.97
CA VAL A 61 -5.05 -10.83 -9.13
C VAL A 61 -4.59 -12.28 -9.02
N PRO A 62 -5.33 -13.23 -9.63
CA PRO A 62 -4.84 -14.58 -9.84
C PRO A 62 -3.48 -14.54 -10.57
N GLY A 63 -2.44 -15.06 -9.93
CA GLY A 63 -1.04 -14.89 -10.35
C GLY A 63 -0.15 -14.21 -9.30
N GLY A 64 -0.73 -13.70 -8.21
CA GLY A 64 0.03 -13.16 -7.08
C GLY A 64 0.50 -11.71 -7.26
N GLN A 65 0.01 -11.02 -8.29
CA GLN A 65 0.33 -9.61 -8.55
C GLN A 65 -0.73 -8.68 -7.98
N TRP A 66 -0.32 -7.49 -7.57
CA TRP A 66 -1.22 -6.44 -7.10
C TRP A 66 -1.49 -5.43 -8.21
N HIS A 67 -2.76 -5.30 -8.60
CA HIS A 67 -3.19 -4.35 -9.62
C HIS A 67 -3.98 -3.20 -9.00
N PRO A 68 -3.74 -1.95 -9.41
CA PRO A 68 -4.53 -0.82 -8.93
C PRO A 68 -5.99 -1.03 -9.32
N ILE A 69 -6.89 -0.82 -8.36
CA ILE A 69 -8.32 -0.79 -8.61
C ILE A 69 -8.58 0.47 -9.43
N PRO A 70 -9.10 0.35 -10.67
CA PRO A 70 -9.49 1.53 -11.42
C PRO A 70 -10.59 2.23 -10.63
N SER A 71 -10.30 3.44 -10.17
CA SER A 71 -11.30 4.25 -9.48
C SER A 71 -12.49 4.44 -10.43
N PRO A 72 -13.74 4.15 -10.02
CA PRO A 72 -14.91 4.23 -10.89
C PRO A 72 -15.20 5.65 -11.40
N ALA A 73 -14.45 6.66 -10.93
CA ALA A 73 -14.55 8.06 -11.34
C ALA A 73 -13.59 8.46 -12.49
N ALA A 74 -12.73 7.56 -12.98
CA ALA A 74 -11.98 7.83 -14.21
C ALA A 74 -12.79 7.30 -15.41
N PRO A 75 -13.40 8.18 -16.25
CA PRO A 75 -13.88 7.71 -17.54
C PRO A 75 -12.68 7.09 -18.25
N ALA A 76 -12.85 5.86 -18.71
CA ALA A 76 -11.92 5.19 -19.59
C ALA A 76 -11.42 6.22 -20.60
N GLN A 77 -10.11 6.48 -20.60
CA GLN A 77 -9.49 7.23 -21.68
C GLN A 77 -9.72 6.40 -22.94
N ALA A 78 -10.80 6.76 -23.62
CA ALA A 78 -11.14 6.36 -24.95
C ALA A 78 -10.13 7.04 -25.87
N GLU A 79 -8.99 6.40 -26.10
CA GLU A 79 -8.12 6.66 -27.23
C GLU A 79 -7.72 5.26 -27.75
N GLY A 80 -8.30 4.71 -28.83
CA GLY A 80 -8.91 5.43 -29.92
C GLY A 80 -7.87 6.31 -30.62
N SER A 81 -6.70 5.77 -30.92
CA SER A 81 -5.77 6.40 -31.86
C SER A 81 -5.13 5.33 -32.74
N LEU A 82 -5.80 5.16 -33.88
CA LEU A 82 -5.33 4.83 -35.24
C LEU A 82 -4.16 3.85 -35.41
#